data_AF-A0AAT9QIX5-F1
#
_entry.id   AF-A0AAT9QIX5-F1
#
_cell.length_a   1.000
_cell.length_b   1.000
_cell.length_c   1.000
_cell.angle_alpha   90.00
_cell.angle_beta   90.00
_cell.angle_gamma   90.00
#
_symmetry.space_group_name_H-M   'P 1'
#
loop_
_entity.id
_entity.type
_entity.pdbx_description
1 polymer ?
#
loop_
_entity_poly.entity_id
_entity_poly.type
_entity_poly.pdbx_seq_one_letter_code
_entity_poly.pdbx_strand_id
1 'polypeptide(L)'
;MLCGGVTNLPQTPSAGGTSATYELGGMAMIDLKSHEVTREVPFQKWSTAGHVATRNPFKMTADGNQLTMKVAPDNGEEGNGTEILTYEADVTPAK
;
A
#
# COMPACT_ATOMS: atom_id res chain seq x y z
N MET A 1 -13.04 8.08 -4.85
CA MET A 1 -12.00 8.24 -3.82
C MET A 1 -11.04 7.06 -3.92
N LEU A 2 -9.74 7.30 -3.74
CA LEU A 2 -8.75 6.24 -3.69
C LEU A 2 -8.35 6.02 -2.23
N CYS A 3 -8.52 4.81 -1.74
CA CYS A 3 -8.21 4.40 -0.37
C CYS A 3 -7.09 3.37 -0.39
N GLY A 4 -6.17 3.46 0.54
CA GLY A 4 -5.13 2.46 0.76
C GLY A 4 -5.25 1.95 2.18
N GLY A 5 -4.69 0.78 2.43
CA GLY A 5 -4.67 0.25 3.77
C GLY A 5 -3.79 -0.97 3.91
N VAL A 6 -3.84 -1.51 5.12
CA VAL A 6 -3.17 -2.73 5.52
C VAL A 6 -4.18 -3.65 6.20
N THR A 7 -4.05 -4.94 5.97
CA THR A 7 -4.67 -5.96 6.82
C THR A 7 -3.61 -6.94 7.31
N ASN A 8 -3.79 -7.46 8.53
CA ASN A 8 -2.87 -8.41 9.13
C ASN A 8 -3.50 -9.81 9.10
N LEU A 9 -2.76 -10.79 8.59
CA LEU A 9 -3.18 -12.19 8.60
C LEU A 9 -2.16 -13.06 9.35
N PRO A 10 -2.60 -14.14 10.02
CA PRO A 10 -1.68 -15.09 10.66
C PRO A 10 -0.74 -15.76 9.64
N GLN A 11 0.56 -15.81 9.90
CA GLN A 11 1.50 -16.59 9.09
C GLN A 11 1.33 -18.09 9.36
N THR A 12 0.97 -18.85 8.33
CA THR A 12 0.86 -20.32 8.38
C THR A 12 1.68 -20.97 7.24
N PRO A 13 2.52 -21.98 7.51
CA PRO A 13 3.00 -22.43 8.82
C PRO A 13 3.96 -21.39 9.43
N SER A 14 4.11 -21.41 10.75
CA SER A 14 4.72 -20.38 11.62
C SER A 14 6.22 -20.11 11.37
N ALA A 15 6.57 -19.53 10.23
CA ALA A 15 7.94 -19.12 9.91
C ALA A 15 8.54 -18.15 10.97
N GLY A 16 7.69 -17.41 11.69
CA GLY A 16 8.06 -16.53 12.80
C GLY A 16 7.48 -16.91 14.17
N GLY A 17 6.96 -18.14 14.34
CA GLY A 17 6.27 -18.56 15.57
C GLY A 17 4.74 -18.37 15.55
N THR A 18 4.07 -18.78 16.63
CA THR A 18 2.60 -18.87 16.72
C THR A 18 1.86 -17.54 16.69
N SER A 19 2.57 -16.44 16.90
CA SER A 19 2.02 -15.07 16.91
C SER A 19 2.46 -14.25 15.71
N ALA A 20 3.14 -14.85 14.74
CA ALA A 20 3.62 -14.12 13.57
C ALA A 20 2.47 -13.76 12.63
N THR A 21 2.45 -12.52 12.17
CA THR A 21 1.51 -12.00 11.17
C THR A 21 2.25 -11.58 9.91
N TYR A 22 1.55 -11.54 8.79
CA TYR A 22 2.01 -10.84 7.59
C TYR A 22 1.04 -9.72 7.24
N GLU A 23 1.59 -8.58 6.86
CA GLU A 23 0.84 -7.44 6.37
C GLU A 23 0.51 -7.64 4.89
N LEU A 24 -0.75 -7.42 4.54
CA LEU A 24 -1.21 -7.33 3.16
C LEU A 24 -1.53 -5.87 2.83
N GLY A 25 -0.87 -5.37 1.81
CA GLY A 25 -1.05 -4.01 1.32
C GLY A 25 -1.97 -3.97 0.10
N GLY A 26 -2.76 -2.92 -0.03
CA GLY A 26 -3.65 -2.76 -1.16
C GLY A 26 -4.27 -1.38 -1.26
N MET A 27 -4.90 -1.13 -2.41
CA MET A 27 -5.65 0.07 -2.71
C MET A 27 -7.02 -0.29 -3.29
N ALA A 28 -8.03 0.50 -2.94
CA ALA A 28 -9.38 0.38 -3.45
C ALA A 28 -9.86 1.71 -4.02
N MET A 29 -10.59 1.65 -5.13
CA MET A 29 -11.31 2.79 -5.68
C MET A 29 -12.76 2.72 -5.24
N ILE A 30 -13.22 3.77 -4.56
CA ILE A 30 -14.60 3.90 -4.05
C ILE A 30 -15.33 4.93 -4.88
N ASP A 31 -16.50 4.58 -5.43
CA ASP A 31 -17.43 5.56 -5.99
C ASP A 31 -18.08 6.36 -4.85
N LEU A 32 -17.94 7.69 -4.90
CA LEU A 32 -18.46 8.57 -3.84
C LEU A 32 -19.98 8.74 -3.88
N LYS A 33 -20.65 8.35 -4.96
CA LYS A 33 -22.11 8.43 -5.06
C LYS A 33 -22.80 7.19 -4.48
N SER A 34 -22.33 6.02 -4.87
CA SER A 34 -22.89 4.72 -4.45
C SER A 34 -22.24 4.15 -3.19
N HIS A 35 -21.03 4.63 -2.84
CA HIS A 35 -20.15 4.06 -1.81
C HIS A 35 -19.68 2.63 -2.11
N GLU A 36 -19.79 2.18 -3.36
CA GLU A 36 -19.31 0.86 -3.78
C GLU A 36 -17.82 0.89 -4.14
N VAL A 37 -17.15 -0.24 -3.88
CA VAL A 37 -15.78 -0.49 -4.36
C VAL A 37 -15.84 -0.89 -5.83
N THR A 38 -15.23 -0.09 -6.71
CA THR A 38 -15.25 -0.32 -8.17
C THR A 38 -14.00 -1.04 -8.67
N ARG A 39 -12.89 -0.93 -7.93
CA ARG A 39 -11.61 -1.58 -8.21
C ARG A 39 -10.88 -1.89 -6.90
N GLU A 40 -10.20 -3.03 -6.87
CA GLU A 40 -9.23 -3.39 -5.84
C GLU A 40 -7.92 -3.77 -6.50
N VAL A 41 -6.81 -3.29 -5.95
CA VAL A 41 -5.46 -3.54 -6.45
C VAL A 41 -4.60 -3.99 -5.26
N PRO A 42 -4.20 -5.28 -5.23
CA PRO A 42 -3.18 -5.73 -4.30
C PRO A 42 -1.88 -4.96 -4.55
N PHE A 43 -1.27 -4.42 -3.50
CA PHE A 43 -0.02 -3.66 -3.59
C PHE A 43 0.96 -4.12 -2.53
N GLN A 44 1.70 -5.17 -2.88
CA GLN A 44 2.60 -5.83 -1.95
C GLN A 44 4.05 -5.36 -2.18
N LYS A 45 4.33 -4.16 -1.68
CA LYS A 45 5.67 -3.57 -1.57
C LYS A 45 5.93 -3.22 -0.11
N TRP A 46 7.19 -3.20 0.32
CA TRP A 46 7.55 -3.05 1.73
C TRP A 46 8.65 -2.02 1.94
N SER A 47 8.65 -1.42 3.13
CA SER A 47 9.82 -0.72 3.67
C SER A 47 10.91 -1.70 4.07
N THR A 48 12.09 -1.19 4.37
CA THR A 48 13.19 -1.98 4.95
C THR A 48 12.81 -2.56 6.31
N ALA A 49 11.91 -1.89 7.06
CA ALA A 49 11.38 -2.40 8.33
C ALA A 49 10.35 -3.54 8.15
N GLY A 50 9.96 -3.86 6.91
CA GLY A 50 9.06 -4.96 6.60
C GLY A 50 7.57 -4.60 6.63
N HIS A 51 7.24 -3.31 6.72
CA HIS A 51 5.85 -2.84 6.67
C HIS A 51 5.39 -2.62 5.23
N VAL A 52 4.12 -2.92 4.94
CA VAL A 52 3.57 -2.66 3.60
C VAL A 52 3.52 -1.17 3.31
N ALA A 53 3.84 -0.80 2.07
CA ALA A 53 3.88 0.57 1.59
C ALA A 53 2.58 1.35 1.84
N THR A 54 1.44 0.66 1.93
CA THR A 54 0.11 1.24 2.15
C THR A 54 -0.35 1.25 3.61
N ARG A 55 0.53 0.92 4.56
CA ARG A 55 0.22 0.90 6.00
C ARG A 55 -0.20 2.27 6.53
N ASN A 56 0.47 3.31 6.03
CA ASN A 56 0.17 4.71 6.32
C ASN A 56 -0.37 5.42 5.06
N PRO A 57 -0.96 6.62 5.20
CA PRO A 57 -1.47 7.39 4.06
C PRO A 57 -0.41 7.58 2.97
N PHE A 58 -0.85 7.45 1.72
CA PHE A 58 -0.02 7.66 0.55
C PHE A 58 -0.49 8.88 -0.25
N LYS A 59 0.42 9.44 -1.05
CA LYS A 59 0.10 10.46 -2.05
C LYS A 59 0.29 9.86 -3.44
N MET A 60 -0.75 9.93 -4.26
CA MET A 60 -0.67 9.60 -5.69
C MET A 60 -0.91 10.84 -6.53
N THR A 61 -0.07 11.02 -7.54
CA THR A 61 -0.17 12.10 -8.53
C THR A 61 -0.12 11.50 -9.93
N ALA A 62 -0.90 12.05 -10.84
CA ALA A 62 -0.88 11.70 -12.25
C ALA A 62 -0.36 12.90 -13.05
N ASP A 63 0.55 12.65 -13.99
CA ASP A 63 0.99 13.60 -15.01
C ASP A 63 0.95 12.90 -16.38
N GLY A 64 -0.02 13.27 -17.21
CA GLY A 64 -0.27 12.58 -18.48
C GLY A 64 -0.54 11.09 -18.30
N ASN A 65 0.36 10.27 -18.84
CA ASN A 65 0.32 8.81 -18.76
C ASN A 65 1.24 8.25 -17.65
N GLN A 66 1.75 9.09 -16.76
CA GLN A 66 2.62 8.67 -15.66
C GLN A 66 1.89 8.81 -14.32
N LEU A 67 2.01 7.79 -13.49
CA LEU A 67 1.60 7.80 -12.08
C LEU A 67 2.84 7.80 -11.19
N THR A 68 2.86 8.69 -10.21
CA THR A 68 3.84 8.70 -9.13
C THR A 68 3.13 8.52 -7.79
N MET A 69 3.61 7.58 -6.98
CA MET A 69 3.13 7.33 -5.63
C MET A 69 4.26 7.55 -4.63
N LYS A 70 4.00 8.35 -3.60
CA LYS A 70 4.91 8.58 -2.46
C LYS A 70 4.27 8.05 -1.18
N VAL A 71 5.05 7.34 -0.38
CA VAL A 71 4.60 6.70 0.87
C VAL A 71 5.59 6.90 2.00
N ALA A 72 5.08 6.81 3.22
CA ALA A 72 5.84 6.78 4.47
C ALA A 72 5.27 5.66 5.37
N PRO A 73 5.56 4.38 5.07
CA PRO A 73 4.87 3.24 5.70
C PRO A 73 5.19 3.03 7.19
N ASP A 74 6.38 3.47 7.61
CA ASP A 74 6.93 3.29 8.95
C ASP A 74 6.51 4.45 9.88
N ASN A 75 6.52 4.22 11.19
CA ASN A 75 6.13 5.23 12.19
C ASN A 75 7.29 6.13 12.65
N GLY A 76 8.53 5.78 12.31
CA GLY A 76 9.74 6.54 12.62
C GLY A 76 10.55 5.98 13.80
N GLU A 77 9.99 5.05 14.58
CA GLU A 77 10.71 4.33 15.63
C GLU A 77 11.48 3.09 15.11
N GLU A 78 11.24 2.69 13.87
CA GLU A 78 11.90 1.57 13.21
C GLU A 78 13.37 1.88 12.87
N GLY A 79 14.17 0.85 12.57
CA GLY A 79 15.63 0.96 12.46
C GLY A 79 16.15 1.97 11.42
N ASN A 80 15.36 2.28 10.40
CA ASN A 80 15.68 3.28 9.37
C ASN A 80 14.90 4.61 9.54
N GLY A 81 14.17 4.76 10.64
CA GLY A 81 13.26 5.88 10.86
C GLY A 81 12.13 5.91 9.81
N THR A 82 11.67 7.11 9.45
CA THR A 82 10.64 7.27 8.42
C THR A 82 11.26 7.19 7.03
N GLU A 83 11.10 6.05 6.36
CA GLU A 83 11.46 5.91 4.95
C GLU A 83 10.42 6.55 4.04
N ILE A 84 10.85 7.37 3.08
CA ILE A 84 9.99 7.88 2.01
C ILE A 84 10.27 7.09 0.74
N LEU A 85 9.33 6.23 0.34
CA LEU A 85 9.45 5.43 -0.88
C LEU A 85 8.68 6.10 -2.02
N THR A 86 9.24 6.05 -3.22
CA THR A 86 8.62 6.54 -4.45
C THR A 86 8.46 5.40 -5.44
N TYR A 87 7.25 5.21 -5.95
CA TYR A 87 6.92 4.26 -7.02
C TYR A 87 6.40 5.02 -8.23
N GLU A 88 6.81 4.58 -9.41
CA GLU A 88 6.43 5.19 -10.68
C GLU A 88 5.93 4.11 -11.63
N ALA A 89 4.92 4.47 -12.43
CA ALA A 89 4.37 3.58 -13.45
C ALA A 89 3.86 4.38 -14.64
N ASP A 90 4.13 3.88 -15.84
CA ASP A 90 3.46 4.33 -17.06
C ASP A 90 2.12 3.60 -17.20
N VAL A 91 1.04 4.35 -17.41
CA VAL A 91 -0.32 3.84 -17.59
C VAL A 91 -0.80 4.09 -19.00
N THR A 92 -1.27 3.02 -19.64
CA THR A 92 -2.09 3.18 -20.84
C THR A 92 -3.53 3.46 -20.39
N PRO A 93 -4.18 4.55 -20.88
CA PRO A 93 -5.58 4.82 -20.55
C PRO A 93 -6.46 3.60 -20.85
N ALA A 94 -7.35 3.27 -19.93
CA ALA A 94 -8.34 2.23 -20.18
C ALA A 94 -9.21 2.64 -21.40
N LYS A 95 -9.41 1.70 -22.33
CA LYS A 95 -10.29 1.89 -23.49
C LYS A 95 -11.75 1.93 -23.10
#